data_AF-V9DCZ3-F1
#
_entry.id   AF-V9DCZ3-F1
#
_cell.length_a   1.000
_cell.length_b   1.000
_cell.length_c   1.000
_cell.angle_alpha   90.00
_cell.angle_beta   90.00
_cell.angle_gamma   90.00
#
_symmetry.space_group_name_H-M   'P 1'
#
loop_
_entity.id
_entity.type
_entity.pdbx_description
1 polymer ?
#
loop_
_entity_poly.entity_id
_entity_poly.type
_entity_poly.pdbx_seq_one_letter_code
_entity_poly.pdbx_strand_id
1 'polypeptide(L)'
;TFICKKCRKAFRKNTKDWDESDEYCPNCDNHFVIDALTPKAALKVEGEDARVDSRMLKDDRIKQDEQQTIFDIKGGTERLV
;
A
#
# COMPACT_ATOMS: atom_id res chain seq x y z
N THR A 1 -29.25 10.18 -8.16
CA THR A 1 -29.46 10.37 -6.71
C THR A 1 -28.16 10.10 -6.01
N PHE A 2 -27.65 11.05 -5.24
CA PHE A 2 -26.42 10.90 -4.48
C PHE A 2 -26.73 10.65 -3.01
N ILE A 3 -25.85 9.94 -2.31
CA ILE A 3 -25.98 9.68 -0.87
C ILE A 3 -24.70 10.16 -0.19
N CYS A 4 -24.85 11.01 0.81
CA CYS A 4 -23.71 11.54 1.55
C CYS A 4 -23.16 10.50 2.53
N LYS A 5 -21.83 10.29 2.55
CA LYS A 5 -21.18 9.34 3.46
C LYS A 5 -21.28 9.75 4.94
N LYS A 6 -21.26 11.05 5.24
CA LYS A 6 -21.30 11.59 6.61
C LYS A 6 -22.70 11.53 7.22
N CYS A 7 -23.72 12.05 6.52
CA CYS A 7 -25.09 12.13 7.06
C CYS A 7 -26.05 11.04 6.54
N ARG A 8 -25.62 10.20 5.58
CA ARG A 8 -26.42 9.12 4.97
C ARG A 8 -27.74 9.55 4.32
N LYS A 9 -27.98 10.87 4.18
CA LYS A 9 -29.17 11.39 3.50
C LYS A 9 -28.98 11.35 1.98
N ALA A 10 -30.04 10.97 1.28
CA ALA A 10 -30.11 11.08 -0.17
C ALA A 10 -30.35 12.53 -0.57
N PHE A 11 -29.62 13.01 -1.58
CA PHE A 11 -29.80 14.33 -2.17
C PHE A 11 -29.76 14.27 -3.69
N ARG A 12 -30.31 15.29 -4.34
CA ARG A 12 -30.29 15.46 -5.79
C ARG A 12 -29.39 16.64 -6.10
N LYS A 13 -28.50 16.45 -7.08
CA LYS A 13 -27.63 17.50 -7.60
C LYS A 13 -27.82 17.58 -9.11
N ASN A 14 -27.93 18.78 -9.65
CA ASN A 14 -27.91 19.01 -11.09
C ASN A 14 -26.44 19.00 -11.54
N THR A 15 -26.11 18.19 -12.53
CA THR A 15 -24.72 17.95 -12.99
C THR A 15 -24.39 18.70 -14.28
N LYS A 16 -25.29 19.58 -14.73
CA LYS A 16 -25.15 20.31 -15.99
C LYS A 16 -24.19 21.49 -15.88
N ASP A 17 -24.27 22.21 -14.77
CA ASP A 17 -23.38 23.30 -14.40
C ASP A 17 -22.69 22.89 -13.11
N TRP A 18 -21.38 23.09 -13.02
CA TRP A 18 -20.54 22.70 -11.89
C TRP A 18 -19.84 23.93 -11.33
N ASP A 19 -20.25 24.35 -10.14
CA ASP A 19 -19.59 25.40 -9.36
C ASP A 19 -18.85 24.79 -8.16
N GLU A 20 -17.88 25.49 -7.58
CA GLU A 20 -17.09 25.02 -6.43
C GLU A 20 -17.96 24.77 -5.17
N SER A 21 -19.10 25.46 -5.08
CA SER A 21 -20.12 25.21 -4.03
C SER A 21 -20.84 23.87 -4.19
N ASP A 22 -20.73 23.25 -5.36
CA ASP A 22 -21.44 22.02 -5.72
C ASP A 22 -20.74 20.77 -5.23
N GLU A 23 -19.49 20.88 -4.76
CA GLU A 23 -18.69 19.78 -4.25
C GLU A 23 -19.09 19.32 -2.84
N TYR A 24 -19.97 20.07 -2.19
CA TYR A 24 -20.41 19.85 -0.81
C TYR A 24 -21.83 19.29 -0.73
N CYS A 25 -22.05 18.41 0.24
CA CYS A 25 -23.39 17.93 0.55
C CYS A 25 -24.22 19.04 1.21
N PRO A 26 -25.42 19.38 0.68
CA PRO A 26 -26.23 20.50 1.19
C PRO A 26 -26.77 20.31 2.62
N ASN A 27 -26.67 19.10 3.17
CA ASN A 27 -27.23 18.79 4.50
C ASN A 27 -26.18 18.76 5.62
N CYS A 28 -24.89 18.59 5.30
CA CYS A 28 -23.85 18.46 6.35
C CYS A 28 -22.48 18.97 5.93
N ASP A 29 -22.40 19.69 4.81
CA ASP A 29 -21.19 20.29 4.27
C ASP A 29 -20.03 19.30 4.07
N ASN A 30 -20.37 18.05 3.72
CA ASN A 30 -19.37 17.05 3.42
C ASN A 30 -18.95 17.18 1.96
N HIS A 31 -17.68 17.49 1.72
CA HIS A 31 -17.05 17.39 0.40
C HIS A 31 -17.12 15.95 -0.10
N PHE A 32 -17.82 15.72 -1.22
CA PHE A 32 -18.08 14.37 -1.74
C PHE A 32 -17.30 14.06 -3.01
N VAL A 33 -16.63 15.05 -3.60
CA VAL A 33 -15.67 14.87 -4.68
C VAL A 33 -14.36 14.43 -4.02
N ILE A 34 -13.76 13.33 -4.49
CA ILE A 34 -12.51 12.82 -3.93
C ILE A 34 -11.49 12.81 -5.06
N ASP A 35 -10.28 13.28 -4.77
CA ASP A 35 -9.18 13.25 -5.72
C ASP A 35 -8.87 11.82 -6.17
N ALA A 36 -8.60 11.67 -7.46
CA ALA A 36 -8.18 10.40 -8.01
C ALA A 36 -6.81 10.00 -7.43
N LEU A 37 -6.78 8.88 -6.71
CA LEU A 37 -5.54 8.30 -6.22
C LEU A 37 -4.77 7.66 -7.40
N THR A 38 -3.55 8.13 -7.66
CA THR A 38 -2.66 7.48 -8.62
C THR A 38 -2.09 6.18 -8.02
N PRO A 39 -2.12 5.06 -8.77
CA PRO A 39 -1.54 3.82 -8.28
C PRO A 39 -0.02 4.01 -8.16
N LYS A 40 0.49 3.95 -6.93
CA LYS A 40 1.94 3.93 -6.69
C LYS A 40 2.46 2.54 -7.02
N ALA A 41 3.53 2.46 -7.81
CA ALA A 41 4.22 1.21 -8.08
C ALA A 41 4.75 0.64 -6.75
N ALA A 42 4.06 -0.36 -6.20
CA ALA A 42 4.47 -1.07 -5.00
C ALA A 42 4.87 -2.48 -5.41
N LEU A 43 6.13 -2.85 -5.13
CA LEU A 43 6.59 -4.23 -5.27
C LEU A 43 5.95 -5.04 -4.13
N LYS A 44 4.88 -5.77 -4.43
CA LYS A 44 4.29 -6.71 -3.50
C LYS A 44 4.98 -8.05 -3.67
N VAL A 45 5.52 -8.60 -2.59
CA VAL A 45 6.00 -9.99 -2.56
C VAL A 45 4.81 -10.84 -2.14
N GLU A 46 4.18 -11.51 -3.11
CA GLU A 46 3.11 -12.47 -2.83
C GLU A 46 3.74 -13.72 -2.21
N GLY A 47 3.48 -13.97 -0.94
CA GLY A 47 3.85 -15.21 -0.26
C GLY A 47 2.71 -16.22 -0.38
N GLU A 48 3.01 -17.42 -0.87
CA GLU A 48 2.07 -18.54 -0.86
C GLU A 48 1.76 -19.00 0.59
N ASP A 49 0.89 -20.00 0.78
CA ASP A 49 0.56 -20.52 2.12
C ASP A 49 1.85 -20.90 2.87
N ALA A 50 2.06 -20.26 4.02
CA ALA A 50 3.20 -20.46 4.92
C ALA A 50 3.41 -21.93 5.35
N ARG A 51 2.37 -22.77 5.27
CA ARG A 51 2.47 -24.21 5.55
C ARG A 51 3.07 -25.01 4.39
N VAL A 52 2.95 -24.50 3.16
CA VAL A 52 3.47 -25.12 1.93
C VAL A 52 4.88 -24.60 1.65
N ASP A 53 5.09 -23.29 1.84
CA ASP A 53 6.39 -22.66 1.65
C ASP A 53 6.77 -21.76 2.84
N SER A 54 7.63 -22.27 3.71
CA SER A 54 8.12 -21.56 4.89
C SER A 54 9.34 -20.67 4.62
N ARG A 55 9.79 -20.52 3.36
CA ARG A 55 11.03 -19.75 3.04
C ARG A 55 10.94 -18.27 3.39
N MET A 56 9.74 -17.71 3.45
CA MET A 56 9.50 -16.30 3.84
C MET A 56 9.42 -16.11 5.36
N LEU A 57 9.45 -17.20 6.15
CA LEU A 57 9.42 -17.15 7.61
C LEU A 57 10.83 -17.33 8.16
N LYS A 58 11.21 -16.45 9.08
CA LYS A 58 12.48 -16.56 9.80
C LYS A 58 12.33 -17.56 10.97
N ASP A 59 13.16 -18.61 11.00
CA ASP A 59 13.27 -19.52 12.15
C ASP A 59 14.46 -19.11 13.03
N ASP A 60 14.19 -18.62 14.24
CA ASP A 60 15.22 -18.13 15.17
C ASP A 60 16.03 -19.27 15.84
N ARG A 61 15.66 -20.54 15.63
CA ARG A 61 16.39 -21.70 16.19
C ARG A 61 17.61 -22.10 15.35
N ILE A 62 17.64 -21.69 14.10
CA ILE A 62 18.72 -22.04 13.17
C ILE A 62 19.84 -21.03 13.34
N LYS A 63 21.07 -21.52 13.57
CA LYS A 63 22.26 -20.66 13.62
C LYS A 63 22.45 -20.01 12.25
N GLN A 64 22.34 -18.68 12.19
CA GLN A 64 22.62 -17.93 10.96
C GLN A 64 24.11 -17.98 10.65
N ASP A 65 24.44 -18.02 9.37
CA ASP A 65 25.82 -17.86 8.92
C ASP A 65 26.36 -16.48 9.31
N GLU A 66 27.63 -16.43 9.67
CA GLU A 66 28.32 -15.18 9.98
C GLU A 66 28.29 -14.27 8.76
N GLN A 67 27.79 -13.04 8.94
CA GLN A 67 27.73 -12.05 7.89
C GLN A 67 29.16 -11.68 7.48
N GLN A 68 29.61 -12.18 6.32
CA GLN A 68 30.90 -11.80 5.77
C GLN A 68 30.86 -10.33 5.37
N THR A 69 31.81 -9.56 5.88
CA THR A 69 31.96 -8.15 5.49
C THR A 69 33.00 -8.03 4.39
N ILE A 70 32.99 -6.92 3.65
CA ILE A 70 33.98 -6.64 2.59
C ILE A 70 35.42 -6.64 3.15
N PHE A 71 35.59 -6.52 4.46
CA PHE A 71 36.87 -6.52 5.16
C PHE A 71 37.35 -7.91 5.61
N ASP A 72 36.61 -9.00 5.32
CA ASP A 72 37.05 -10.36 5.64
C ASP A 72 38.15 -10.83 4.68
N ILE A 73 39.39 -10.65 5.11
CA ILE A 73 40.63 -10.97 4.38
C ILE A 73 40.70 -12.45 3.96
N LYS A 74 40.01 -13.35 4.67
CA LYS A 74 40.05 -14.81 4.41
C LYS A 74 39.17 -15.27 3.24
N GLY A 75 38.11 -14.54 2.89
CA GLY A 75 37.11 -14.99 1.89
C GLY A 75 37.27 -14.41 0.49
N GLY A 76 38.15 -13.41 0.32
CA GLY A 76 38.35 -12.70 -0.94
C GLY A 76 39.32 -13.39 -1.90
N THR A 77 40.23 -14.22 -1.41
CA THR A 77 41.29 -14.83 -2.23
C THR A 77 40.86 -16.08 -3.00
N GLU A 78 39.79 -16.77 -2.57
CA GLU A 78 39.34 -18.02 -3.18
C GLU A 78 38.33 -17.83 -4.33
N ARG A 79 37.74 -16.64 -4.48
CA ARG A 79 36.69 -16.35 -5.48
C ARG A 79 37.20 -15.58 -6.72
N LEU A 80 38.49 -15.29 -6.79
CA LEU A 80 39.14 -14.51 -7.86
C LEU A 80 39.99 -15.36 -8.82
N VAL A 81 39.75 -16.68 -8.89
CA VAL A 81 40.37 -17.60 -9.86
C VAL A 81 39.36 -17.98 -10.93
#